data_AF-A0A416SVD5-F1
#
_entry.id   AF-A0A416SVD5-F1
#
_cell.length_a   1.000
_cell.length_b   1.000
_cell.length_c   1.000
_cell.angle_alpha   90.00
_cell.angle_beta   90.00
_cell.angle_gamma   90.00
#
_symmetry.space_group_name_H-M   'P 1'
#
loop_
_entity.id
_entity.type
_entity.pdbx_description
1 polymer ?
#
loop_
_entity_poly.entity_id
_entity_poly.type
_entity_poly.pdbx_seq_one_letter_code
_entity_poly.pdbx_strand_id
1 'polypeptide(L)'
;MSLYYFTKRNSLFGRVCSYVLTFVLVLSMALGCVVLPQRVSTSVKAATTAKYRNVMYYGDWSIYSGQKNFTPDKIDGSLITHLNFAFMDADANGDLITTDTWADYQNPNVGYSVG
;
A
#
# COMPACT_ATOMS: atom_id res chain seq x y z
N MET A 1 -41.09 -43.44 -41.41
CA MET A 1 -40.06 -43.92 -42.35
C MET A 1 -38.72 -43.75 -41.67
N SER A 2 -38.02 -44.88 -41.49
CA SER A 2 -36.63 -45.13 -41.07
C SER A 2 -35.63 -43.99 -41.41
N LEU A 3 -34.53 -43.70 -40.71
CA LEU A 3 -33.45 -44.56 -40.20
C LEU A 3 -32.56 -43.74 -39.23
N TYR A 4 -32.04 -44.40 -38.18
CA TYR A 4 -30.64 -44.42 -37.76
C TYR A 4 -29.80 -43.13 -37.81
N TYR A 5 -29.27 -42.70 -36.66
CA TYR A 5 -27.80 -42.69 -36.44
C TYR A 5 -27.51 -42.66 -34.94
N PHE A 6 -27.68 -43.83 -34.31
CA PHE A 6 -27.09 -44.13 -33.02
C PHE A 6 -25.57 -44.22 -33.20
N THR A 7 -24.86 -43.10 -33.12
CA THR A 7 -23.40 -43.13 -32.98
C THR A 7 -23.11 -43.40 -31.51
N LYS A 8 -22.91 -44.69 -31.21
CA LYS A 8 -22.36 -45.20 -29.95
C LYS A 8 -20.99 -44.57 -29.72
N ARG A 9 -20.94 -43.41 -29.06
CA ARG A 9 -19.67 -42.79 -28.66
C ARG A 9 -19.10 -43.60 -27.49
N ASN A 10 -18.11 -44.43 -27.78
CA ASN A 10 -17.48 -45.36 -26.84
C ASN A 10 -17.16 -44.68 -25.50
N SER A 11 -17.90 -45.05 -24.44
CA SER A 11 -17.78 -44.46 -23.09
C SER A 11 -16.40 -44.68 -22.46
N LEU A 12 -15.65 -45.66 -22.98
CA LEU A 12 -14.26 -45.93 -22.61
C LEU A 12 -13.32 -44.78 -23.03
N PHE A 13 -13.53 -44.21 -24.22
CA PHE A 13 -12.69 -43.11 -24.73
C PHE A 13 -12.85 -41.83 -23.88
N GLY A 14 -14.08 -41.54 -23.45
CA GLY A 14 -14.35 -40.44 -22.53
C GLY A 14 -13.73 -40.63 -21.14
N ARG A 15 -13.76 -41.87 -20.63
CA ARG A 15 -13.13 -42.22 -19.34
C ARG A 15 -11.62 -42.09 -19.40
N VAL A 16 -10.98 -42.60 -20.45
CA VAL A 16 -9.52 -42.48 -20.65
C VAL A 16 -9.11 -41.01 -20.77
N CYS A 17 -9.85 -40.20 -21.53
CA CYS A 17 -9.57 -38.77 -21.65
C CYS A 17 -9.67 -38.04 -20.31
N SER A 18 -10.68 -38.38 -19.49
CA SER A 18 -10.83 -37.82 -18.14
C SER A 18 -9.64 -38.18 -17.24
N TYR A 19 -9.18 -39.44 -17.27
CA TYR A 19 -8.03 -39.87 -16.46
C TYR A 19 -6.72 -39.19 -16.90
N VAL A 20 -6.51 -39.03 -18.20
CA VAL A 20 -5.35 -38.30 -18.75
C VAL A 20 -5.39 -36.82 -18.32
N LEU A 21 -6.55 -36.16 -18.40
CA LEU A 21 -6.68 -34.76 -18.00
C LEU A 21 -6.40 -34.57 -16.51
N THR A 22 -6.93 -35.44 -15.66
CA THR A 22 -6.64 -35.40 -14.21
C THR A 22 -5.18 -35.64 -13.90
N PHE A 23 -4.52 -36.55 -14.62
CA PHE A 23 -3.10 -36.82 -14.43
C PHE A 23 -2.23 -35.63 -14.82
N VAL A 24 -2.54 -34.96 -15.95
CA VAL A 24 -1.82 -33.75 -16.40
C VAL A 24 -1.97 -32.61 -15.39
N LEU A 25 -3.16 -32.39 -14.84
CA LEU A 25 -3.40 -31.34 -13.84
C LEU A 25 -2.64 -31.60 -12.53
N VAL A 26 -2.65 -32.85 -12.04
CA VAL A 26 -1.93 -33.23 -10.82
C VAL A 26 -0.41 -33.15 -11.02
N LEU A 27 0.10 -33.58 -12.17
CA LEU A 27 1.52 -33.48 -12.52
C LEU A 27 1.98 -32.01 -12.63
N SER A 28 1.14 -31.15 -13.21
CA SER A 28 1.42 -29.71 -13.32
C SER A 28 1.49 -29.03 -11.95
N MET A 29 0.63 -29.44 -11.00
CA MET A 29 0.64 -28.95 -9.63
C MET A 29 1.87 -29.46 -8.85
N ALA A 30 2.28 -30.71 -9.07
CA ALA A 30 3.47 -31.28 -8.44
C ALA A 30 4.79 -30.68 -8.97
N LEU A 31 4.87 -30.39 -10.27
CA LEU A 31 6.04 -29.74 -10.89
C LEU A 31 6.15 -28.25 -10.53
N GLY A 32 5.01 -27.58 -10.30
CA GLY A 32 4.96 -26.19 -9.82
C GLY A 32 5.57 -25.98 -8.43
N CYS A 33 5.74 -27.04 -7.63
CA CYS A 33 6.37 -26.95 -6.31
C CYS A 33 7.91 -26.85 -6.33
N VAL A 34 8.57 -27.00 -7.48
CA VAL A 34 10.05 -27.16 -7.53
C VAL A 34 10.79 -25.99 -8.20
N VAL A 35 10.11 -25.01 -8.81
CA VAL A 35 10.80 -23.88 -9.47
C VAL A 35 10.32 -22.54 -8.95
N LEU A 36 10.95 -22.06 -7.86
CA LEU A 36 11.49 -20.70 -7.76
C LEU A 36 12.66 -20.70 -6.75
N PRO A 37 13.90 -20.37 -7.17
CA PRO A 37 14.94 -20.03 -6.20
C PRO A 37 14.51 -18.76 -5.45
N GLN A 38 14.47 -18.85 -4.12
CA GLN A 38 14.18 -17.73 -3.24
C GLN A 38 15.18 -16.61 -3.52
N ARG A 39 14.68 -15.44 -3.92
CA ARG A 39 15.51 -14.25 -3.98
C ARG A 39 16.01 -13.96 -2.57
N VAL A 40 17.33 -13.96 -2.39
CA VAL A 40 17.98 -13.48 -1.18
C VAL A 40 17.65 -11.99 -1.08
N SER A 41 16.62 -11.66 -0.31
CA SER A 41 16.44 -10.30 0.19
C SER A 41 17.57 -10.05 1.17
N THR A 42 18.46 -9.12 0.84
CA THR A 42 19.29 -8.46 1.84
C THR A 42 18.38 -7.97 2.96
N SER A 43 18.50 -8.58 4.13
CA SER A 43 17.82 -8.13 5.34
C SER A 43 18.36 -6.74 5.67
N VAL A 44 17.70 -5.70 5.17
CA VAL A 44 17.64 -4.45 5.91
C VAL A 44 16.94 -4.86 7.20
N LYS A 45 17.62 -4.71 8.34
CA LYS A 45 17.00 -4.87 9.65
C LYS A 45 15.83 -3.91 9.66
N ALA A 46 14.64 -4.42 9.36
CA ALA A 46 13.42 -3.65 9.48
C ALA A 46 13.42 -3.16 10.92
N ALA A 47 13.44 -1.83 11.11
CA ALA A 47 13.05 -1.26 12.39
C ALA A 47 11.78 -2.02 12.79
N THR A 48 11.81 -2.65 13.97
CA THR A 48 10.67 -3.42 14.49
C THR A 48 9.45 -2.57 14.29
N THR A 49 8.67 -2.86 13.26
CA THR A 49 7.63 -1.94 12.82
C THR A 49 6.60 -2.03 13.91
N ALA A 50 6.45 -0.94 14.69
CA ALA A 50 5.45 -0.88 15.73
C ALA A 50 4.13 -1.36 15.11
N LYS A 51 3.49 -2.34 15.75
CA LYS A 51 2.27 -2.99 15.21
C LYS A 51 1.20 -1.97 14.82
N TYR A 52 1.20 -0.83 15.52
CA TYR A 52 0.36 0.32 15.25
C TYR A 52 1.20 1.60 15.13
N ARG A 53 0.71 2.52 14.31
CA ARG A 53 1.24 3.88 14.16
C ARG A 53 0.25 4.86 14.78
N ASN A 54 0.74 5.76 15.64
CA ASN A 54 -0.01 6.95 16.02
C ASN A 54 0.37 8.08 15.06
N VAL A 55 -0.57 8.49 14.20
CA VAL A 55 -0.33 9.46 13.12
C VAL A 55 -1.14 10.71 13.43
N MET A 56 -0.47 11.87 13.48
CA MET A 56 -1.10 13.16 13.74
C MET A 56 -0.98 14.06 12.51
N TYR A 57 -1.96 14.96 12.33
CA TYR A 57 -1.89 16.05 11.36
C TYR A 57 -1.69 17.37 12.09
N TYR A 58 -0.79 18.21 11.57
CA TYR A 58 -0.55 19.55 12.08
C TYR A 58 -0.93 20.59 11.03
N GLY A 59 -1.93 21.39 11.35
CA GLY A 59 -2.36 22.53 10.55
C GLY A 59 -1.47 23.75 10.78
N ASP A 60 -0.91 24.37 9.74
CA ASP A 60 -0.17 25.65 9.83
C ASP A 60 -0.94 26.74 10.59
N TRP A 61 -2.27 26.81 10.41
CA TRP A 61 -3.16 27.73 11.11
C TRP A 61 -3.20 27.54 12.64
N SER A 62 -2.59 26.47 13.17
CA SER A 62 -2.54 26.19 14.61
C SER A 62 -1.76 27.25 15.39
N ILE A 63 -0.87 27.99 14.72
CA ILE A 63 -0.08 29.08 15.32
C ILE A 63 -0.92 30.30 15.71
N TYR A 64 -2.15 30.40 15.19
CA TYR A 64 -3.01 31.54 15.42
C TYR A 64 -3.82 31.40 16.71
N SER A 65 -4.33 32.53 17.21
CA SER A 65 -5.05 32.61 18.49
C SER A 65 -6.32 31.75 18.50
N GLY A 66 -6.96 31.55 17.34
CA GLY A 66 -8.09 30.66 17.18
C GLY A 66 -7.80 29.20 17.55
N GLN A 67 -6.52 28.79 17.50
CA GLN A 67 -6.02 27.49 17.93
C GLN A 67 -5.05 27.58 19.12
N LYS A 68 -5.19 28.64 19.94
CA LYS A 68 -4.39 28.86 21.15
C LYS A 68 -2.88 28.99 20.90
N ASN A 69 -2.50 29.49 19.74
CA ASN A 69 -1.10 29.68 19.35
C ASN A 69 -0.28 28.39 19.49
N PHE A 70 -0.82 27.26 19.05
CA PHE A 70 -0.22 25.94 19.20
C PHE A 70 0.84 25.70 18.12
N THR A 71 2.10 25.92 18.48
CA THR A 71 3.29 25.73 17.65
C THR A 71 3.80 24.28 17.70
N PRO A 72 4.57 23.81 16.70
CA PRO A 72 4.98 22.40 16.61
C PRO A 72 5.82 21.90 17.80
N ASP A 73 6.58 22.78 18.46
CA ASP A 73 7.38 22.49 19.65
C ASP A 73 6.53 22.04 20.85
N LYS A 74 5.23 22.31 20.83
CA LYS A 74 4.28 21.90 21.88
C LYS A 74 3.77 20.47 21.71
N ILE A 75 4.15 19.79 20.63
CA ILE A 75 3.78 18.39 20.37
C ILE A 75 4.77 17.48 21.11
N ASP A 76 4.26 16.62 21.99
CA ASP A 76 5.08 15.57 22.60
C ASP A 76 5.38 14.47 21.56
N GLY A 77 6.59 14.52 21.01
CA GLY A 77 7.09 13.56 20.02
C GLY A 77 7.13 12.11 20.53
N SER A 78 7.09 11.86 21.84
CA SER A 78 7.03 10.50 22.39
C SER A 78 5.65 9.85 22.22
N LEU A 79 4.61 10.65 22.01
CA LEU A 79 3.24 10.17 21.85
C LEU A 79 2.91 9.82 20.39
N ILE A 80 3.64 10.38 19.42
CA ILE A 80 3.36 10.19 17.99
C ILE A 80 4.45 9.37 17.30
N THR A 81 4.06 8.70 16.24
CA THR A 81 5.00 7.97 15.36
C THR A 81 5.25 8.74 14.06
N HIS A 82 4.27 9.52 13.62
CA HIS A 82 4.32 10.31 12.39
C HIS A 82 3.57 11.62 12.61
N LEU A 83 4.17 12.71 12.13
CA LEU A 83 3.53 14.01 12.03
C LEU A 83 3.39 14.35 10.55
N ASN A 84 2.15 14.50 10.10
CA ASN A 84 1.83 14.95 8.75
C ASN A 84 1.61 16.46 8.78
N PHE A 85 2.40 17.20 8.02
CA PHE A 85 2.12 18.61 7.77
C PHE A 85 0.84 18.73 6.93
N ALA A 86 -0.04 19.66 7.31
CA ALA A 86 -1.33 19.89 6.67
C ALA A 86 -1.68 21.39 6.61
N PHE A 87 -2.34 21.89 5.60
CA PHE A 87 -2.47 21.30 4.26
C PHE A 87 -1.48 21.97 3.31
N MET A 88 -1.31 21.37 2.14
CA MET A 88 -0.71 22.07 1.00
C MET A 88 -1.83 22.36 0.02
N ASP A 89 -1.76 23.52 -0.62
CA ASP A 89 -2.64 23.88 -1.73
C ASP A 89 -2.02 23.42 -3.05
N ALA A 90 -2.84 23.41 -4.10
CA ALA A 90 -2.40 23.21 -5.47
C ALA A 90 -2.76 24.46 -6.29
N ASP A 91 -1.82 24.97 -7.08
CA ASP A 91 -2.06 26.07 -7.98
C ASP A 91 -2.84 25.62 -9.25
N ALA A 92 -3.11 26.55 -10.16
CA ALA A 92 -3.84 26.25 -11.40
C ALA A 92 -3.08 25.27 -12.33
N ASN A 93 -1.77 25.11 -12.15
CA ASN A 93 -0.93 24.17 -12.89
C ASN A 93 -0.83 22.79 -12.21
N GLY A 94 -1.33 22.68 -10.98
CA GLY A 94 -1.23 21.48 -10.15
C GLY A 94 0.05 21.40 -9.34
N ASP A 95 0.83 22.48 -9.27
CA ASP A 95 2.02 22.56 -8.42
C ASP A 95 1.61 22.75 -6.95
N LEU A 96 2.28 22.04 -6.05
CA LEU A 96 2.02 22.16 -4.62
C LEU A 96 2.59 23.49 -4.09
N ILE A 97 1.74 24.24 -3.39
CA ILE A 97 2.08 25.52 -2.77
C ILE A 97 1.70 25.52 -1.30
N THR A 98 2.35 26.39 -0.53
CA THR A 98 2.01 26.64 0.88
C THR A 98 0.68 27.39 0.99
N THR A 99 -0.15 27.01 1.95
CA THR A 99 -1.42 27.68 2.26
C THR A 99 -1.21 29.05 2.91
N ASP A 100 -0.17 29.19 3.73
CA ASP A 100 0.15 30.42 4.44
C ASP A 100 1.66 30.56 4.62
N THR A 101 2.31 31.37 3.77
CA THR A 101 3.76 31.58 3.82
C THR A 101 4.23 32.16 5.16
N TRP A 102 3.36 32.94 5.83
CA TRP A 102 3.69 33.49 7.14
C TRP A 102 3.76 32.39 8.19
N ALA A 103 2.75 31.53 8.22
CA ALA A 103 2.69 30.44 9.18
C ALA A 103 3.74 29.35 8.93
N ASP A 104 4.11 29.12 7.67
CA ASP A 104 4.98 28.02 7.29
C ASP A 104 6.47 28.30 7.49
N TYR A 105 6.95 29.47 7.04
CA TYR A 105 8.41 29.72 7.03
C TYR A 105 8.84 31.18 7.21
N GLN A 106 7.94 32.17 7.16
CA GLN A 106 8.36 33.58 7.37
C GLN A 106 8.32 33.99 8.85
N ASN A 107 7.43 33.43 9.66
CA ASN A 107 7.31 33.83 11.06
C ASN A 107 8.48 33.27 11.90
N PRO A 108 9.36 34.11 12.48
CA PRO A 108 10.51 33.64 13.24
C PRO A 108 10.13 32.93 14.56
N ASN A 109 8.88 33.10 15.03
CA ASN A 109 8.42 32.58 16.31
C ASN A 109 7.79 31.18 16.22
N VAL A 110 7.66 30.60 15.03
CA VAL A 110 7.07 29.25 14.85
C VAL A 110 8.12 28.16 14.73
N GLY A 111 9.40 28.52 14.89
CA GLY A 111 10.50 27.57 15.06
C GLY A 111 10.85 26.81 13.79
N TYR A 112 11.29 27.51 12.74
CA TYR A 112 12.10 26.84 11.72
C TYR A 112 13.54 26.71 12.25
N SER A 113 14.02 25.47 12.39
CA SER A 113 15.46 25.23 12.43
C SER A 113 16.04 25.62 11.07
N VAL A 114 16.81 26.71 11.03
CA VAL A 114 17.73 26.94 9.92
C VAL A 114 18.68 25.74 9.88
N GLY A 115 18.50 24.88 8.88
CA GLY A 115 19.50 23.87 8.51
C GLY A 115 20.75 24.54 7.97
#